data_AF-A0A6B1HFQ3-F1
#
_entry.id   AF-A0A6B1HFQ3-F1
#
_cell.length_a   1.000
_cell.length_b   1.000
_cell.length_c   1.000
_cell.angle_alpha   90.00
_cell.angle_beta   90.00
_cell.angle_gamma   90.00
#
_symmetry.space_group_name_H-M   'P 1'
#
loop_
_entity.id
_entity.type
_entity.pdbx_description
1 polymer ?
#
loop_
_entity_poly.entity_id
_entity_poly.type
_entity_poly.pdbx_seq_one_letter_code
_entity_poly.pdbx_strand_id
1 'polypeptide(L)'
;MSEDSAVSGGIDPNKADRRFIQPSIQNALPHYLPLGIFPLLLLAMIFGGWWLLPAFLFMSVAGPLDKALGPDGRNMDPAKTPERRLLWHNLPVWTWAFLWPPTLVFGVWQILVANPFAIWEDIVLVVLLTMEAQAVFVVGHELIHRRTTWERRLGEFLLASASYPQYATEHLYIHHAKVGTPHDVGSAPKGESFWRYFPREVVSNLTNSWKSAADRLARRRLPVWHYSNQFWRYGLFVAFWYGLVFAMGGIWTVVVFAFLGLSCVFSMKISNYFQHYGLRRVRLPNGRWEKVMPRHSWSADWKFSNWM
;
A
#
# COMPACT_ATOMS: atom_id res chain seq x y z
N MET A 1 -18.49 -36.71 21.12
CA MET A 1 -19.62 -36.16 20.32
C MET A 1 -19.84 -34.75 20.85
N SER A 2 -19.29 -33.66 20.33
CA SER A 2 -18.81 -33.24 18.98
C SER A 2 -17.42 -32.58 19.11
N GLU A 3 -16.37 -32.97 18.38
CA GLU A 3 -16.02 -32.63 16.97
C GLU A 3 -16.02 -31.13 16.63
N ASP A 4 -14.78 -30.62 16.45
CA ASP A 4 -14.24 -29.73 15.41
C ASP A 4 -14.98 -28.45 14.95
N SER A 5 -14.28 -27.31 15.06
CA SER A 5 -13.83 -26.54 13.89
C SER A 5 -12.97 -25.32 14.29
N ALA A 6 -11.75 -25.54 14.77
CA ALA A 6 -10.71 -24.53 14.69
C ALA A 6 -9.83 -24.89 13.49
N VAL A 7 -10.23 -24.43 12.30
CA VAL A 7 -9.38 -24.49 11.10
C VAL A 7 -8.24 -23.49 11.31
N SER A 8 -7.26 -23.86 12.12
CA SER A 8 -5.94 -23.24 12.10
C SER A 8 -5.25 -23.75 10.84
N GLY A 9 -5.44 -23.03 9.73
CA GLY A 9 -4.64 -23.17 8.52
C GLY A 9 -3.20 -22.70 8.74
N GLY A 10 -2.54 -23.20 9.77
CA GLY A 10 -1.11 -23.03 9.98
C GLY A 10 -0.39 -23.80 8.89
N ILE A 11 0.05 -23.10 7.84
CA ILE A 11 0.96 -23.65 6.85
C ILE A 11 2.24 -24.02 7.59
N ASP A 12 2.54 -25.32 7.64
CA ASP A 12 3.83 -25.83 8.06
C ASP A 12 4.92 -25.22 7.14
N PRO A 13 5.85 -24.40 7.67
CA PRO A 13 6.83 -23.69 6.87
C PRO A 13 7.84 -24.62 6.19
N ASN A 14 7.88 -25.91 6.57
CA ASN A 14 8.68 -26.94 5.90
C ASN A 14 7.90 -27.75 4.85
N LYS A 15 6.57 -27.57 4.73
CA LYS A 15 5.71 -28.28 3.76
C LYS A 15 5.20 -27.42 2.62
N ALA A 16 5.39 -26.10 2.65
CA ALA A 16 5.20 -25.29 1.45
C ALA A 16 6.37 -25.60 0.50
N ASP A 17 6.13 -26.51 -0.44
CA ASP A 17 7.00 -26.84 -1.55
C ASP A 17 7.21 -25.56 -2.38
N ARG A 18 8.14 -24.70 -1.94
CA ARG A 18 8.40 -23.38 -2.55
C ARG A 18 8.91 -23.61 -3.96
N ARG A 19 7.97 -23.56 -4.90
CA ARG A 19 8.27 -23.82 -6.30
C ARG A 19 8.88 -22.56 -6.90
N PHE A 20 10.21 -22.55 -6.98
CA PHE A 20 10.89 -21.44 -7.63
C PHE A 20 10.55 -21.40 -9.12
N ILE A 21 10.03 -20.26 -9.58
CA ILE A 21 9.73 -20.01 -10.99
C ILE A 21 10.73 -19.04 -11.61
N GLN A 22 10.95 -19.18 -12.90
CA GLN A 22 11.79 -18.25 -13.67
C GLN A 22 10.94 -17.06 -14.19
N PRO A 23 11.55 -15.88 -14.36
CA PRO A 23 10.87 -14.77 -15.02
C PRO A 23 10.47 -15.13 -16.45
N SER A 24 9.19 -15.02 -16.77
CA SER A 24 8.65 -15.17 -18.11
C SER A 24 7.41 -14.31 -18.28
N ILE A 25 7.03 -14.02 -19.52
CA ILE A 25 5.77 -13.31 -19.80
C ILE A 25 4.56 -14.14 -19.34
N GLN A 26 4.63 -15.48 -19.43
CA GLN A 26 3.55 -16.38 -19.00
C GLN A 26 3.32 -16.29 -17.48
N ASN A 27 4.40 -16.20 -16.70
CA ASN A 27 4.31 -16.03 -15.25
C ASN A 27 3.90 -14.59 -14.86
N ALA A 28 4.19 -13.60 -15.71
CA ALA A 28 3.80 -12.21 -15.48
C ALA A 28 2.32 -11.94 -15.83
N LEU A 29 1.77 -12.65 -16.82
CA LEU A 29 0.47 -12.35 -17.42
C LEU A 29 -0.68 -12.19 -16.40
N PRO A 30 -0.79 -13.02 -15.34
CA PRO A 30 -1.85 -12.84 -14.35
C PRO A 30 -1.81 -11.48 -13.64
N HIS A 31 -0.63 -10.89 -13.45
CA HIS A 31 -0.45 -9.59 -12.80
C HIS A 31 -0.93 -8.40 -13.64
N TYR A 32 -1.36 -8.62 -14.89
CA TYR A 32 -2.01 -7.60 -15.71
C TYR A 32 -3.53 -7.55 -15.50
N LEU A 33 -4.14 -8.60 -14.94
CA LEU A 33 -5.56 -8.64 -14.64
C LEU A 33 -6.05 -7.43 -13.82
N PRO A 34 -5.33 -6.99 -12.76
CA PRO A 34 -5.77 -5.86 -11.94
C PRO A 34 -5.91 -4.55 -12.72
N LEU A 35 -5.14 -4.37 -13.81
CA LEU A 35 -5.25 -3.18 -14.67
C LEU A 35 -6.63 -3.03 -15.31
N GLY A 36 -7.44 -4.10 -15.34
CA GLY A 36 -8.84 -4.05 -15.75
C GLY A 36 -9.68 -3.09 -14.92
N ILE A 37 -9.27 -2.72 -13.70
CA ILE A 37 -10.00 -1.75 -12.89
C ILE A 37 -10.06 -0.35 -13.53
N PHE A 38 -8.99 0.08 -14.22
CA PHE A 38 -8.90 1.41 -14.82
C PHE A 38 -9.96 1.70 -15.89
N PRO A 39 -10.17 0.85 -16.91
CA PRO A 39 -11.25 1.07 -17.86
C PRO A 39 -12.63 0.94 -17.20
N LEU A 40 -12.81 0.09 -16.18
CA LEU A 40 -14.08 -0.01 -15.46
C LEU A 40 -14.39 1.27 -14.67
N LEU A 41 -13.40 1.83 -13.97
CA LEU A 41 -13.52 3.11 -13.28
C LEU A 41 -13.77 4.25 -14.27
N LEU A 42 -13.09 4.26 -15.42
CA LEU A 42 -13.32 5.25 -16.46
C LEU A 42 -14.77 5.24 -16.95
N LEU A 43 -15.32 4.06 -17.25
CA LEU A 43 -16.71 3.90 -17.67
C LEU A 43 -17.68 4.33 -16.57
N ALA A 44 -17.41 3.97 -15.31
CA ALA A 44 -18.18 4.41 -14.16
C ALA A 44 -18.21 5.94 -14.01
N MET A 45 -17.06 6.60 -14.19
CA MET A 45 -16.92 8.06 -14.08
C MET A 45 -17.48 8.83 -15.29
N ILE A 46 -17.67 8.19 -16.45
CA ILE A 46 -18.28 8.82 -17.63
C ILE A 46 -19.80 8.64 -17.64
N PHE A 47 -20.29 7.46 -17.29
CA PHE A 47 -21.69 7.08 -17.52
C PHE A 47 -22.52 6.90 -16.25
N GLY A 48 -21.91 6.74 -15.08
CA GLY A 48 -22.62 6.46 -13.83
C GLY A 48 -23.49 5.20 -13.92
N GLY A 49 -24.55 5.16 -13.10
CA GLY A 49 -25.60 4.15 -13.11
C GLY A 49 -25.06 2.74 -12.99
N TRP A 50 -25.45 1.87 -13.92
CA TRP A 50 -25.03 0.47 -13.94
C TRP A 50 -23.52 0.28 -14.18
N TRP A 51 -22.80 1.28 -14.68
CA TRP A 51 -21.35 1.19 -14.89
C TRP A 51 -20.55 1.22 -13.58
N LEU A 52 -21.16 1.65 -12.47
CA LEU A 52 -20.57 1.57 -11.13
C LEU A 52 -20.41 0.12 -10.66
N LEU A 53 -21.34 -0.76 -11.06
CA LEU A 53 -21.43 -2.13 -10.55
C LEU A 53 -20.23 -3.00 -10.98
N PRO A 54 -19.79 -3.05 -12.26
CA PRO A 54 -18.62 -3.83 -12.67
C PRO A 54 -17.34 -3.45 -11.92
N ALA A 55 -17.06 -2.16 -11.72
CA ALA A 55 -15.90 -1.70 -10.96
C ALA A 55 -15.97 -2.15 -9.50
N PHE A 56 -17.14 -2.00 -8.87
CA PHE A 56 -17.37 -2.42 -7.49
C PHE A 56 -17.21 -3.93 -7.32
N LEU A 57 -17.80 -4.73 -8.21
CA LEU A 57 -17.67 -6.18 -8.20
C LEU A 57 -16.21 -6.59 -8.40
N PHE A 58 -15.49 -6.01 -9.35
CA PHE A 58 -14.09 -6.32 -9.61
C PHE A 58 -13.23 -6.20 -8.35
N MET A 59 -13.41 -5.14 -7.57
CA MET A 59 -12.64 -4.93 -6.34
C MET A 59 -13.12 -5.77 -5.15
N SER A 60 -14.33 -6.34 -5.22
CA SER A 60 -14.97 -7.06 -4.12
C SER A 60 -14.86 -8.59 -4.22
N VAL A 61 -14.53 -9.13 -5.40
CA VAL A 61 -14.51 -10.59 -5.65
C VAL A 61 -13.23 -11.30 -5.22
N ALA A 62 -12.23 -10.59 -4.69
CA ALA A 62 -10.94 -11.18 -4.34
C ALA A 62 -11.05 -12.37 -3.38
N GLY A 63 -11.80 -12.22 -2.28
CA GLY A 63 -11.99 -13.28 -1.29
C GLY A 63 -12.64 -14.56 -1.85
N PRO A 64 -13.79 -14.47 -2.55
CA PRO A 64 -14.38 -15.62 -3.24
C PRO A 64 -13.44 -16.28 -4.25
N LEU A 65 -12.72 -15.49 -5.05
CA LEU A 65 -11.79 -16.02 -6.05
C LEU A 65 -10.57 -16.70 -5.43
N ASP A 66 -10.03 -16.16 -4.34
CA ASP A 66 -8.95 -16.80 -3.59
C ASP A 66 -9.37 -18.17 -3.03
N LYS A 67 -10.58 -18.27 -2.47
CA LYS A 67 -11.13 -19.55 -2.00
C LYS A 67 -11.30 -20.55 -3.13
N ALA A 68 -11.71 -20.11 -4.31
CA ALA A 68 -11.90 -20.97 -5.48
C ALA A 68 -10.55 -21.41 -6.12
N LEU A 69 -9.58 -20.50 -6.20
CA LEU A 69 -8.31 -20.72 -6.89
C LEU A 69 -7.22 -21.32 -6.00
N GLY A 70 -7.39 -21.26 -4.68
CA GLY A 70 -6.47 -21.78 -3.69
C GLY A 70 -5.21 -20.94 -3.50
N PRO A 71 -4.27 -21.41 -2.66
CA PRO A 71 -2.99 -20.74 -2.45
C PRO A 71 -2.06 -20.84 -3.68
N ASP A 72 -1.09 -19.92 -3.76
CA ASP A 72 -0.01 -19.91 -4.73
C ASP A 72 1.35 -19.80 -4.01
N GLY A 73 2.04 -20.94 -3.88
CA GLY A 73 3.38 -21.02 -3.28
C GLY A 73 4.52 -20.73 -4.27
N ARG A 74 4.22 -20.31 -5.51
CA ARG A 74 5.25 -19.97 -6.49
C ARG A 74 5.93 -18.67 -6.09
N ASN A 75 7.25 -18.63 -6.18
CA ASN A 75 8.02 -17.42 -5.93
C ASN A 75 9.27 -17.39 -6.81
N MET A 76 9.83 -16.21 -7.05
CA MET A 76 11.13 -16.10 -7.73
C MET A 76 12.24 -16.10 -6.69
N ASP A 77 13.35 -16.76 -6.99
CA ASP A 77 14.53 -16.73 -6.12
C ASP A 77 15.23 -15.36 -6.23
N PRO A 78 15.19 -14.51 -5.19
CA PRO A 78 15.78 -13.17 -5.25
C PRO A 78 17.30 -13.23 -5.41
N ALA A 79 17.95 -14.33 -5.05
CA ALA A 79 19.40 -14.50 -5.20
C ALA A 79 19.80 -14.81 -6.66
N LYS A 80 18.89 -15.37 -7.46
CA LYS A 80 19.16 -15.84 -8.83
C LYS A 80 18.47 -15.02 -9.92
N THR A 81 17.48 -14.20 -9.55
CA THR A 81 16.70 -13.41 -10.49
C THR A 81 17.14 -11.94 -10.47
N PRO A 82 17.93 -11.48 -11.46
CA PRO A 82 18.30 -10.08 -11.57
C PRO A 82 17.12 -9.22 -12.04
N GLU A 83 16.99 -8.00 -11.51
CA GLU A 83 15.91 -7.05 -11.83
C GLU A 83 15.71 -6.83 -13.34
N ARG A 84 16.79 -6.84 -14.14
CA ARG A 84 16.71 -6.68 -15.60
C ARG A 84 15.82 -7.71 -16.31
N ARG A 85 15.57 -8.87 -15.69
CA ARG A 85 14.70 -9.93 -16.22
C ARG A 85 13.23 -9.77 -15.81
N LEU A 86 12.91 -8.78 -14.99
CA LEU A 86 11.59 -8.56 -14.43
C LEU A 86 10.76 -7.55 -15.22
N LEU A 87 11.16 -7.15 -16.43
CA LEU A 87 10.43 -6.17 -17.24
C LEU A 87 8.92 -6.47 -17.30
N TRP A 88 8.55 -7.70 -17.64
CA TRP A 88 7.14 -8.12 -17.71
C TRP A 88 6.40 -8.07 -16.36
N HIS A 89 7.10 -8.21 -15.24
CA HIS A 89 6.51 -8.14 -13.89
C HIS A 89 6.44 -6.70 -13.38
N ASN A 90 7.33 -5.83 -13.86
CA ASN A 90 7.36 -4.42 -13.49
C ASN A 90 6.36 -3.59 -14.30
N LEU A 91 6.10 -3.96 -15.56
CA LEU A 91 5.14 -3.29 -16.43
C LEU A 91 3.77 -3.06 -15.79
N PRO A 92 3.09 -4.07 -15.19
CA PRO A 92 1.79 -3.82 -14.57
C PRO A 92 1.88 -2.83 -13.40
N VAL A 93 2.90 -2.92 -12.55
CA VAL A 93 3.13 -1.98 -11.44
C VAL A 93 3.34 -0.55 -11.97
N TRP A 94 4.14 -0.39 -13.02
CA TRP A 94 4.37 0.92 -13.64
C TRP A 94 3.11 1.46 -14.32
N THR A 95 2.41 0.64 -15.10
CA THR A 95 1.17 1.03 -15.75
C THR A 95 0.14 1.48 -14.72
N TRP A 96 -0.02 0.73 -13.63
CA TRP A 96 -0.89 1.10 -12.51
C TRP A 96 -0.51 2.46 -11.92
N ALA A 97 0.79 2.64 -11.62
CA ALA A 97 1.33 3.89 -11.10
C ALA A 97 1.08 5.11 -12.02
N PHE A 98 1.15 4.93 -13.35
CA PHE A 98 0.92 6.00 -14.32
C PHE A 98 -0.57 6.26 -14.61
N LEU A 99 -1.42 5.24 -14.51
CA LEU A 99 -2.87 5.40 -14.70
C LEU A 99 -3.57 6.03 -13.49
N TRP A 100 -3.00 5.91 -12.29
CA TRP A 100 -3.61 6.47 -11.09
C TRP A 100 -3.79 7.99 -11.13
N PRO A 101 -2.76 8.82 -11.41
CA PRO A 101 -2.92 10.26 -11.39
C PRO A 101 -4.05 10.82 -12.27
N PRO A 102 -4.18 10.46 -13.56
CA PRO A 102 -5.31 10.93 -14.36
C PRO A 102 -6.65 10.37 -13.86
N THR A 103 -6.69 9.13 -13.36
CA THR A 103 -7.91 8.52 -12.81
C THR A 103 -8.41 9.27 -11.57
N LEU A 104 -7.51 9.57 -10.63
CA LEU A 104 -7.84 10.32 -9.43
C LEU A 104 -8.32 11.73 -9.76
N VAL A 105 -7.61 12.44 -10.63
CA VAL A 105 -7.97 13.81 -11.05
C VAL A 105 -9.33 13.82 -11.73
N PHE A 106 -9.56 12.91 -12.67
CA PHE A 106 -10.83 12.81 -13.38
C PHE A 106 -11.97 12.42 -12.43
N GLY A 107 -11.77 11.48 -11.52
CA GLY A 107 -12.78 11.07 -10.56
C GLY A 107 -13.17 12.17 -9.58
N VAL A 108 -12.19 12.87 -9.01
CA VAL A 108 -12.43 14.03 -8.15
C VAL A 108 -13.15 15.14 -8.91
N TRP A 109 -12.77 15.39 -10.17
CA TRP A 109 -13.46 16.34 -11.04
C TRP A 109 -14.92 15.96 -11.28
N GLN A 110 -15.21 14.70 -11.59
CA GLN A 110 -16.59 14.24 -11.81
C GLN A 110 -17.46 14.44 -10.57
N ILE A 111 -16.96 14.03 -9.40
CA ILE A 111 -17.73 14.08 -8.14
C ILE A 111 -17.96 15.52 -7.67
N LEU A 112 -16.95 16.39 -7.76
CA LEU A 112 -16.96 17.67 -7.03
C LEU A 112 -17.07 18.91 -7.91
N VAL A 113 -16.84 18.79 -9.22
CA VAL A 113 -16.80 19.94 -10.13
C VAL A 113 -17.82 19.81 -11.25
N ALA A 114 -17.74 18.73 -12.04
CA ALA A 114 -18.73 18.48 -13.09
C ALA A 114 -20.09 18.12 -12.48
N ASN A 115 -20.08 17.31 -11.41
CA ASN A 115 -21.24 16.82 -10.67
C ASN A 115 -22.42 16.43 -11.58
N PRO A 116 -22.22 15.48 -12.53
CA PRO A 116 -23.28 15.09 -13.46
C PRO A 116 -24.22 14.03 -12.87
N PHE A 117 -23.91 13.50 -11.69
CA PHE A 117 -24.54 12.29 -11.13
C PHE A 117 -25.42 12.60 -9.91
N ALA A 118 -26.25 11.63 -9.54
CA ALA A 118 -26.97 11.70 -8.28
C ALA A 118 -26.03 11.44 -7.09
N ILE A 119 -26.39 11.97 -5.92
CA ILE A 119 -25.58 11.84 -4.68
C ILE A 119 -25.18 10.39 -4.36
N TRP A 120 -26.05 9.42 -4.63
CA TRP A 120 -25.73 8.01 -4.35
C TRP A 120 -24.64 7.46 -5.29
N GLU A 121 -24.59 7.92 -6.54
CA GLU A 121 -23.57 7.56 -7.51
C GLU A 121 -22.23 8.16 -7.11
N ASP A 122 -22.22 9.42 -6.68
CA ASP A 122 -21.05 10.09 -6.14
C ASP A 122 -20.49 9.37 -4.91
N ILE A 123 -21.36 8.95 -3.99
CA ILE A 123 -20.95 8.15 -2.83
C ILE A 123 -20.27 6.85 -3.28
N VAL A 124 -20.83 6.14 -4.26
CA VAL A 124 -20.23 4.91 -4.79
C VAL A 124 -18.90 5.20 -5.49
N LEU A 125 -18.80 6.28 -6.27
CA LEU A 125 -17.55 6.71 -6.90
C LEU A 125 -16.48 7.07 -5.86
N VAL A 126 -16.83 7.76 -4.78
CA VAL A 126 -15.92 8.04 -3.65
C VAL A 126 -15.41 6.74 -3.04
N VAL A 127 -16.29 5.74 -2.82
CA VAL A 127 -15.90 4.42 -2.32
C VAL A 127 -14.92 3.73 -3.27
N LEU A 128 -15.25 3.70 -4.58
CA LEU A 128 -14.40 3.10 -5.61
C LEU A 128 -13.02 3.76 -5.69
N LEU A 129 -12.96 5.09 -5.70
CA LEU A 129 -11.70 5.84 -5.69
C LEU A 129 -10.91 5.60 -4.40
N THR A 130 -11.58 5.42 -3.26
CA THR A 130 -10.91 5.10 -1.99
C THR A 130 -10.34 3.69 -1.99
N MET A 131 -11.05 2.71 -2.58
CA MET A 131 -10.55 1.35 -2.77
C MET A 131 -9.35 1.33 -3.71
N GLU A 132 -9.41 2.09 -4.80
CA GLU A 132 -8.31 2.22 -5.75
C GLU A 132 -7.11 2.94 -5.14
N ALA A 133 -7.32 4.00 -4.37
CA ALA A 133 -6.26 4.69 -3.63
C ALA A 133 -5.53 3.74 -2.66
N GLN A 134 -6.23 2.77 -2.06
CA GLN A 134 -5.61 1.75 -1.20
C GLN A 134 -4.74 0.79 -2.01
N ALA A 135 -5.21 0.30 -3.15
CA ALA A 135 -4.41 -0.55 -4.04
C ALA A 135 -3.17 0.20 -4.55
N VAL A 136 -3.33 1.46 -4.95
CA VAL A 136 -2.23 2.33 -5.36
C VAL A 136 -1.26 2.61 -4.22
N PHE A 137 -1.72 2.66 -2.97
CA PHE A 137 -0.81 2.76 -1.82
C PHE A 137 0.12 1.54 -1.74
N VAL A 138 -0.37 0.33 -2.04
CA VAL A 138 0.45 -0.89 -2.13
C VAL A 138 1.44 -0.81 -3.29
N VAL A 139 1.00 -0.32 -4.47
CA VAL A 139 1.91 -0.05 -5.61
C VAL A 139 3.00 0.95 -5.21
N GLY A 140 2.65 2.03 -4.53
CA GLY A 140 3.58 3.02 -4.02
C GLY A 140 4.55 2.43 -3.00
N HIS A 141 4.06 1.56 -2.11
CA HIS A 141 4.86 0.80 -1.15
C HIS A 141 5.86 -0.15 -1.83
N GLU A 142 5.49 -0.84 -2.90
CA GLU A 142 6.43 -1.65 -3.67
C GLU A 142 7.49 -0.77 -4.36
N LEU A 143 7.07 0.35 -4.96
CA LEU A 143 7.98 1.25 -5.68
C LEU A 143 9.04 1.90 -4.79
N ILE A 144 8.75 2.18 -3.52
CA ILE A 144 9.74 2.75 -2.59
C ILE A 144 10.84 1.74 -2.20
N HIS A 145 10.58 0.43 -2.33
CA HIS A 145 11.58 -0.64 -2.12
C HIS A 145 12.51 -0.83 -3.31
N ARG A 146 12.13 -0.33 -4.49
CA ARG A 146 12.93 -0.48 -5.72
C ARG A 146 14.28 0.20 -5.59
N ARG A 147 15.29 -0.32 -6.30
CA ARG A 147 16.65 0.25 -6.30
C ARG A 147 16.75 1.52 -7.12
N THR A 148 15.98 1.63 -8.20
CA THR A 148 16.08 2.76 -9.11
C THR A 148 15.46 4.01 -8.50
N THR A 149 16.12 5.15 -8.68
CA THR A 149 15.69 6.40 -8.03
C THR A 149 14.32 6.85 -8.55
N TRP A 150 14.06 6.75 -9.85
CA TRP A 150 12.82 7.23 -10.44
C TRP A 150 11.61 6.44 -9.94
N GLU A 151 11.73 5.11 -9.79
CA GLU A 151 10.66 4.27 -9.21
C GLU A 151 10.38 4.70 -7.78
N ARG A 152 11.42 4.90 -6.96
CA ARG A 152 11.24 5.40 -5.59
C ARG A 152 10.57 6.78 -5.55
N ARG A 153 10.89 7.68 -6.49
CA ARG A 153 10.23 8.99 -6.59
C ARG A 153 8.77 8.87 -6.99
N LEU A 154 8.47 7.97 -7.93
CA LEU A 154 7.10 7.67 -8.31
C LEU A 154 6.31 7.10 -7.13
N GLY A 155 6.89 6.15 -6.38
CA GLY A 155 6.28 5.62 -5.16
C GLY A 155 5.99 6.70 -4.12
N GLU A 156 6.97 7.57 -3.83
CA GLU A 156 6.77 8.72 -2.93
C GLU A 156 5.68 9.69 -3.43
N PHE A 157 5.57 9.90 -4.73
CA PHE A 157 4.54 10.73 -5.36
C PHE A 157 3.13 10.12 -5.25
N LEU A 158 3.02 8.80 -5.41
CA LEU A 158 1.76 8.07 -5.20
C LEU A 158 1.34 8.10 -3.73
N LEU A 159 2.25 7.86 -2.80
CA LEU A 159 1.97 7.96 -1.36
C LEU A 159 1.54 9.38 -0.95
N ALA A 160 2.06 10.40 -1.64
CA ALA A 160 1.62 11.78 -1.44
C ALA A 160 0.18 12.03 -1.90
N SER A 161 -0.35 11.26 -2.86
CA SER A 161 -1.75 11.35 -3.26
C SER A 161 -2.72 10.88 -2.17
N ALA A 162 -2.24 10.10 -1.20
CA ALA A 162 -2.94 9.74 0.03
C ALA A 162 -2.55 10.64 1.23
N SER A 163 -1.87 11.77 0.98
CA SER A 163 -1.36 12.68 2.02
C SER A 163 -0.35 12.04 3.00
N TYR A 164 0.32 10.95 2.62
CA TYR A 164 1.13 10.16 3.54
C TYR A 164 2.53 9.76 3.02
N PRO A 165 3.29 10.66 2.37
CA PRO A 165 4.59 10.33 1.76
C PRO A 165 5.69 9.98 2.77
N GLN A 166 5.60 10.47 4.01
CA GLN A 166 6.55 10.15 5.08
C GLN A 166 6.60 8.65 5.40
N TYR A 167 5.55 7.90 5.06
CA TYR A 167 5.54 6.45 5.16
C TYR A 167 6.75 5.81 4.47
N ALA A 168 7.22 6.39 3.35
CA ALA A 168 8.41 5.89 2.67
C ALA A 168 9.64 5.89 3.58
N THR A 169 9.81 6.92 4.41
CA THR A 169 10.93 7.01 5.36
C THR A 169 10.74 6.07 6.53
N GLU A 170 9.55 6.08 7.14
CA GLU A 170 9.23 5.24 8.28
C GLU A 170 9.40 3.77 7.92
N HIS A 171 8.78 3.37 6.82
CA HIS A 171 8.71 1.98 6.43
C HIS A 171 10.11 1.42 6.09
N LEU A 172 10.87 2.12 5.24
CA LEU A 172 12.19 1.66 4.77
C LEU A 172 13.25 1.66 5.87
N TYR A 173 13.26 2.69 6.73
CA TYR A 173 14.38 2.93 7.64
C TYR A 173 14.09 2.61 9.10
N ILE A 174 12.82 2.41 9.46
CA ILE A 174 12.41 2.19 10.85
C ILE A 174 11.68 0.85 10.96
N HIS A 175 10.51 0.72 10.32
CA HIS A 175 9.65 -0.44 10.45
C HIS A 175 10.36 -1.73 10.09
N HIS A 176 10.91 -1.88 8.88
CA HIS A 176 11.60 -3.12 8.47
C HIS A 176 12.75 -3.53 9.38
N ALA A 177 13.48 -2.56 9.94
CA ALA A 177 14.58 -2.84 10.86
C ALA A 177 14.07 -3.34 12.22
N LYS A 178 12.92 -2.84 12.68
CA LYS A 178 12.44 -2.97 14.06
C LYS A 178 11.14 -3.76 14.19
N VAL A 179 10.53 -4.22 13.10
CA VAL A 179 9.25 -4.93 13.08
C VAL A 179 9.26 -6.08 14.08
N GLY A 180 8.18 -6.23 14.83
CA GLY A 180 8.04 -7.22 15.90
C GLY A 180 8.87 -6.93 17.16
N THR A 181 9.56 -5.79 17.27
CA THR A 181 10.29 -5.41 18.50
C THR A 181 9.54 -4.32 19.27
N PRO A 182 9.82 -4.10 20.57
CA PRO A 182 9.24 -3.00 21.34
C PRO A 182 9.56 -1.60 20.79
N HIS A 183 10.53 -1.48 19.88
CA HIS A 183 10.94 -0.21 19.28
C HIS A 183 10.22 0.10 17.96
N ASP A 184 9.39 -0.82 17.46
CA ASP A 184 8.51 -0.57 16.33
C ASP A 184 7.10 -0.27 16.83
N VAL A 185 6.71 0.99 16.66
CA VAL A 185 5.39 1.51 17.02
C VAL A 185 4.30 0.87 16.14
N GLY A 186 4.64 0.51 14.90
CA GLY A 186 3.75 -0.16 13.94
C GLY A 186 3.40 -1.60 14.32
N SER A 187 4.16 -2.23 15.21
CA SER A 187 3.88 -3.57 15.71
C SER A 187 3.04 -3.52 16.99
N ALA A 188 1.72 -3.51 16.88
CA ALA A 188 0.82 -3.51 18.04
C ALA A 188 1.08 -4.70 18.99
N PRO A 189 1.28 -4.49 20.32
CA PRO A 189 1.35 -5.56 21.29
C PRO A 189 -0.01 -6.24 21.45
N LYS A 190 0.01 -7.50 21.88
CA LYS A 190 -1.19 -8.25 22.20
C LYS A 190 -1.98 -7.49 23.28
N GLY A 191 -3.26 -7.25 23.01
CA GLY A 191 -4.18 -6.55 23.93
C GLY A 191 -4.27 -5.03 23.73
N GLU A 192 -3.44 -4.42 22.88
CA GLU A 192 -3.64 -3.01 22.50
C GLU A 192 -4.81 -2.91 21.52
N SER A 193 -5.82 -2.07 21.80
CA SER A 193 -6.92 -1.84 20.87
C SER A 193 -6.46 -1.02 19.66
N PHE A 194 -7.11 -1.23 18.51
CA PHE A 194 -6.84 -0.45 17.30
C PHE A 194 -6.96 1.07 17.54
N TRP A 195 -7.96 1.49 18.33
CA TRP A 195 -8.20 2.91 18.65
C TRP A 195 -7.08 3.56 19.47
N ARG A 196 -6.33 2.78 20.25
CA ARG A 196 -5.12 3.27 20.95
C ARG A 196 -3.89 3.25 20.05
N TYR A 197 -3.79 2.22 19.21
CA TYR A 197 -2.71 2.04 18.26
C TYR A 197 -2.69 3.12 17.17
N PHE A 198 -3.84 3.39 16.53
CA PHE A 198 -3.93 4.20 15.32
C PHE A 198 -3.36 5.64 15.48
N PRO A 199 -3.86 6.48 16.40
CA PRO A 199 -3.35 7.85 16.54
C PRO A 199 -1.88 7.87 16.97
N ARG A 200 -1.48 6.93 17.84
CA ARG A 200 -0.10 6.78 18.31
C ARG A 200 0.84 6.44 17.14
N GLU A 201 0.42 5.53 16.27
CA GLU A 201 1.20 5.13 15.10
C GLU A 201 1.32 6.27 14.10
N VAL A 202 0.21 6.95 13.76
CA VAL A 202 0.22 8.04 12.77
C VAL A 202 1.16 9.18 13.20
N VAL A 203 1.07 9.60 14.46
CA VAL A 203 1.96 10.64 15.01
C VAL A 203 3.42 10.17 15.00
N SER A 204 3.67 8.95 15.49
CA SER A 204 5.00 8.35 15.51
C SER A 204 5.60 8.23 14.11
N ASN A 205 4.80 7.91 13.11
CA ASN A 205 5.24 7.75 11.73
C ASN A 205 5.87 9.05 11.22
N LEU A 206 5.20 10.18 11.44
CA LEU A 206 5.71 11.50 11.10
C LEU A 206 6.94 11.89 11.91
N THR A 207 6.87 11.81 13.25
CA THR A 207 7.94 12.27 14.13
C THR A 207 9.21 11.42 13.99
N ASN A 208 9.08 10.09 13.91
CA ASN A 208 10.22 9.21 13.74
C ASN A 208 10.81 9.29 12.34
N SER A 209 9.98 9.50 11.31
CA SER A 209 10.49 9.77 9.96
C SER A 209 11.34 11.02 9.90
N TRP A 210 10.87 12.13 10.51
CA TRP A 210 11.65 13.37 10.57
C TRP A 210 12.96 13.17 11.31
N LYS A 211 12.91 12.51 12.48
CA LYS A 211 14.12 12.18 13.26
C LYS A 211 15.10 11.31 12.46
N SER A 212 14.61 10.28 11.78
CA SER A 212 15.43 9.40 10.94
C SER A 212 16.10 10.17 9.78
N ALA A 213 15.37 11.10 9.15
CA ALA A 213 15.92 11.97 8.12
C ALA A 213 17.01 12.90 8.67
N ALA A 214 16.77 13.52 9.84
CA ALA A 214 17.75 14.37 10.52
C ALA A 214 19.01 13.59 10.92
N ASP A 215 18.87 12.40 11.51
CA ASP A 215 19.98 11.55 11.91
C ASP A 215 20.85 11.12 10.71
N ARG A 216 20.22 10.86 9.56
CA ARG A 216 20.93 10.53 8.30
C ARG A 216 21.72 11.72 7.76
N LEU A 217 21.21 12.94 7.89
CA LEU A 217 21.92 14.16 7.50
C LEU A 217 23.07 14.46 8.47
N ALA A 218 22.84 14.31 9.77
CA ALA A 218 23.86 14.49 10.80
C ALA A 218 25.05 13.54 10.61
N ARG A 219 24.81 12.26 10.24
CA ARG A 219 25.88 11.32 9.86
C ARG A 219 26.73 11.77 8.68
N ARG A 220 26.18 12.65 7.82
CA ARG A 220 26.89 13.28 6.70
C ARG A 220 27.40 14.69 7.03
N ARG A 221 27.30 15.12 8.30
CA ARG A 221 27.63 16.47 8.78
C ARG A 221 26.86 17.59 8.04
N LEU A 222 25.61 17.31 7.66
CA LEU A 222 24.72 18.26 7.01
C LEU A 222 23.64 18.75 7.98
N PRO A 223 23.18 20.01 7.88
CA PRO A 223 22.08 20.52 8.70
C PRO A 223 20.74 19.89 8.31
N VAL A 224 19.77 19.85 9.23
CA VAL A 224 18.43 19.26 8.99
C VAL A 224 17.68 19.94 7.84
N TRP A 225 17.95 21.22 7.60
CA TRP A 225 17.32 22.02 6.55
C TRP A 225 17.98 21.87 5.17
N HIS A 226 19.03 21.05 5.04
CA HIS A 226 19.72 20.83 3.77
C HIS A 226 18.73 20.33 2.70
N TYR A 227 18.89 20.80 1.45
CA TYR A 227 17.96 20.51 0.34
C TYR A 227 17.79 19.00 0.04
N SER A 228 18.76 18.18 0.45
CA SER A 228 18.68 16.71 0.33
C SER A 228 17.78 16.04 1.37
N ASN A 229 17.20 16.80 2.31
CA ASN A 229 16.16 16.29 3.19
C ASN A 229 14.92 15.93 2.35
N GLN A 230 14.53 14.65 2.40
CA GLN A 230 13.40 14.13 1.64
C GLN A 230 12.06 14.78 2.00
N PHE A 231 11.93 15.39 3.18
CA PHE A 231 10.71 16.10 3.57
C PHE A 231 10.39 17.30 2.69
N TRP A 232 11.38 17.94 2.07
CA TRP A 232 11.12 18.99 1.08
C TRP A 232 10.41 18.45 -0.14
N ARG A 233 10.84 17.28 -0.61
CA ARG A 233 10.18 16.59 -1.73
C ARG A 233 8.80 16.09 -1.33
N TYR A 234 8.63 15.57 -0.12
CA TYR A 234 7.32 15.15 0.39
C TYR A 234 6.35 16.34 0.46
N GLY A 235 6.80 17.47 0.99
CA GLY A 235 6.03 18.71 1.02
C GLY A 235 5.67 19.19 -0.38
N LEU A 236 6.60 19.14 -1.33
CA LEU A 236 6.34 19.50 -2.72
C LEU A 236 5.28 18.61 -3.37
N PHE A 237 5.35 17.29 -3.17
CA PHE A 237 4.36 16.36 -3.74
C PHE A 237 2.98 16.53 -3.11
N VAL A 238 2.91 16.72 -1.79
CA VAL A 238 1.63 17.02 -1.12
C VAL A 238 1.08 18.36 -1.60
N ALA A 239 1.91 19.41 -1.67
CA ALA A 239 1.50 20.72 -2.17
C ALA A 239 1.03 20.66 -3.63
N PHE A 240 1.66 19.83 -4.48
CA PHE A 240 1.20 19.59 -5.84
C PHE A 240 -0.20 19.00 -5.86
N TRP A 241 -0.46 17.92 -5.12
CA TRP A 241 -1.78 17.28 -5.08
C TRP A 241 -2.86 18.20 -4.54
N TYR A 242 -2.60 18.86 -3.41
CA TYR A 242 -3.54 19.79 -2.80
C TYR A 242 -3.77 21.04 -3.65
N GLY A 243 -2.71 21.58 -4.27
CA GLY A 243 -2.81 22.71 -5.19
C GLY A 243 -3.60 22.35 -6.45
N LEU A 244 -3.42 21.14 -6.99
CA LEU A 244 -4.17 20.65 -8.14
C LEU A 244 -5.67 20.52 -7.82
N VAL A 245 -6.03 19.86 -6.71
CA VAL A 245 -7.45 19.74 -6.34
C VAL A 245 -8.07 21.08 -5.97
N PHE A 246 -7.32 21.97 -5.32
CA PHE A 246 -7.76 23.33 -5.05
C PHE A 246 -8.05 24.11 -6.33
N ALA A 247 -7.18 23.99 -7.35
CA ALA A 247 -7.39 24.64 -8.64
C ALA A 247 -8.63 24.12 -9.38
N MET A 248 -9.07 22.88 -9.11
CA MET A 248 -10.27 22.30 -9.73
C MET A 248 -11.58 22.85 -9.16
N GLY A 249 -11.68 23.00 -7.83
CA GLY A 249 -12.97 23.35 -7.19
C GLY A 249 -12.86 24.04 -5.82
N GLY A 250 -11.71 24.64 -5.53
CA GLY A 250 -11.49 25.46 -4.35
C GLY A 250 -11.29 24.67 -3.06
N ILE A 251 -11.75 25.22 -1.93
CA ILE A 251 -11.51 24.63 -0.60
C ILE A 251 -12.29 23.33 -0.39
N TRP A 252 -13.45 23.16 -1.01
CA TRP A 252 -14.28 21.97 -0.83
C TRP A 252 -13.65 20.71 -1.41
N THR A 253 -13.03 20.81 -2.59
CA THR A 253 -12.26 19.70 -3.18
C THR A 253 -11.08 19.30 -2.32
N VAL A 254 -10.41 20.27 -1.69
CA VAL A 254 -9.32 20.01 -0.73
C VAL A 254 -9.82 19.22 0.48
N VAL A 255 -10.96 19.58 1.07
CA VAL A 255 -11.52 18.88 2.24
C VAL A 255 -11.86 17.44 1.89
N VAL A 256 -12.53 17.21 0.76
CA VAL A 256 -12.90 15.84 0.33
C VAL A 256 -11.65 15.03 -0.02
N PHE A 257 -10.67 15.63 -0.69
CA PHE A 257 -9.39 14.98 -0.97
C PHE A 257 -8.62 14.59 0.30
N ALA A 258 -8.62 15.47 1.32
CA ALA A 258 -8.03 15.16 2.62
C ALA A 258 -8.75 13.98 3.31
N PHE A 259 -10.08 13.92 3.20
CA PHE A 259 -10.88 12.81 3.73
C PHE A 259 -10.61 11.48 3.02
N LEU A 260 -10.47 11.50 1.69
CA LEU A 260 -10.04 10.35 0.89
C LEU A 260 -8.67 9.84 1.34
N GLY A 261 -7.70 10.76 1.50
CA GLY A 261 -6.36 10.44 2.00
C GLY A 261 -6.39 9.83 3.41
N LEU A 262 -7.15 10.44 4.33
CA LEU A 262 -7.34 9.92 5.69
C LEU A 262 -7.96 8.52 5.69
N SER A 263 -8.96 8.28 4.83
CA SER A 263 -9.61 6.98 4.70
C SER A 263 -8.64 5.91 4.20
N CYS A 264 -7.80 6.25 3.20
CA CYS A 264 -6.73 5.37 2.72
C CYS A 264 -5.70 5.05 3.83
N VAL A 265 -5.24 6.07 4.57
CA VAL A 265 -4.31 5.89 5.71
C VAL A 265 -4.94 5.02 6.79
N PHE A 266 -6.20 5.28 7.15
CA PHE A 266 -6.94 4.50 8.14
C PHE A 266 -7.00 3.01 7.76
N SER A 267 -7.43 2.70 6.54
CA SER A 267 -7.48 1.32 6.03
C SER A 267 -6.10 0.67 6.01
N MET A 268 -5.07 1.36 5.55
CA MET A 268 -3.70 0.82 5.56
C MET A 268 -3.20 0.54 6.99
N LYS A 269 -3.53 1.40 7.96
CA LYS A 269 -3.16 1.17 9.37
C LYS A 269 -3.94 0.03 10.00
N ILE A 270 -5.19 -0.20 9.58
CA ILE A 270 -5.93 -1.42 9.95
C ILE A 270 -5.20 -2.66 9.43
N SER A 271 -4.80 -2.67 8.15
CA SER A 271 -4.05 -3.80 7.59
C SER A 271 -2.74 -4.04 8.34
N ASN A 272 -1.95 -2.99 8.59
CA ASN A 272 -0.70 -3.10 9.34
C ASN A 272 -0.91 -3.58 10.78
N TYR A 273 -1.97 -3.09 11.43
CA TYR A 273 -2.35 -3.54 12.77
C TYR A 273 -2.60 -5.04 12.78
N PHE A 274 -3.47 -5.54 11.90
CA PHE A 274 -3.77 -6.97 11.82
C PHE A 274 -2.55 -7.79 11.42
N GLN A 275 -1.73 -7.30 10.48
CA GLN A 275 -0.55 -7.99 9.97
C GLN A 275 0.49 -8.28 11.06
N HIS A 276 0.62 -7.42 12.08
CA HIS A 276 1.63 -7.57 13.13
C HIS A 276 1.05 -7.73 14.54
N TYR A 277 -0.28 -7.82 14.68
CA TYR A 277 -0.93 -7.84 15.98
C TYR A 277 -0.44 -8.98 16.87
N GLY A 278 0.13 -8.62 18.02
CA GLY A 278 0.61 -9.57 19.01
C GLY A 278 1.88 -10.33 18.63
N LEU A 279 2.39 -10.16 17.41
CA LEU A 279 3.61 -10.83 16.95
C LEU A 279 4.84 -10.11 17.50
N ARG A 280 5.79 -10.90 18.03
CA ARG A 280 7.01 -10.40 18.66
C ARG A 280 8.21 -11.24 18.29
N ARG A 281 9.32 -10.54 18.00
CA ARG A 281 10.65 -11.12 17.83
C ARG A 281 11.25 -11.40 19.20
N VAL A 282 11.97 -12.51 19.29
CA VAL A 282 12.73 -12.90 20.47
C VAL A 282 14.05 -12.14 20.52
N ARG A 283 14.42 -11.68 21.72
CA ARG A 283 15.75 -11.12 21.99
C ARG A 283 16.72 -12.26 22.24
N LEU A 284 17.80 -12.31 21.45
CA LEU A 284 18.82 -13.34 21.53
C LEU A 284 19.81 -13.06 22.69
N PRO A 285 20.54 -14.07 23.18
CA PRO A 285 21.54 -13.90 24.24
C PRO A 285 22.63 -12.86 23.92
N ASN A 286 22.94 -12.64 22.64
CA ASN A 286 23.89 -11.61 22.19
C ASN A 286 23.32 -10.18 22.18
N GLY A 287 22.11 -9.98 22.74
CA GLY A 287 21.44 -8.69 22.84
C GLY A 287 20.71 -8.23 21.58
N ARG A 288 20.89 -8.89 20.43
CA ARG A 288 20.22 -8.58 19.16
C ARG A 288 18.85 -9.25 19.08
N TRP A 289 17.97 -8.71 18.25
CA TRP A 289 16.70 -9.35 17.90
C TRP A 289 16.90 -10.40 16.81
N GLU A 290 16.18 -11.51 16.89
CA GLU A 290 16.19 -12.57 15.87
C GLU A 290 15.86 -12.05 14.47
N LYS A 291 16.20 -12.73 13.38
CA LYS A 291 15.86 -12.23 12.03
C LYS A 291 14.34 -12.18 11.80
N VAL A 292 13.89 -11.29 10.92
CA VAL A 292 12.50 -11.27 10.47
C VAL A 292 12.21 -12.58 9.72
N MET A 293 11.06 -13.19 9.98
CA MET A 293 10.63 -14.50 9.49
C MET A 293 9.14 -14.43 9.15
N PRO A 294 8.60 -15.35 8.32
CA PRO A 294 7.18 -15.37 7.99
C PRO A 294 6.27 -15.33 9.23
N ARG A 295 6.64 -16.01 10.32
CA ARG A 295 5.89 -15.99 11.61
C ARG A 295 5.79 -14.62 12.30
N HIS A 296 6.50 -13.60 11.81
CA HIS A 296 6.42 -12.22 12.31
C HIS A 296 5.42 -11.37 11.51
N SER A 297 4.65 -11.99 10.62
CA SER A 297 3.56 -11.37 9.87
C SER A 297 2.42 -12.37 9.72
N TRP A 298 1.19 -11.91 9.91
CA TRP A 298 0.02 -12.64 9.44
C TRP A 298 -0.10 -12.43 7.93
N SER A 299 0.53 -13.32 7.16
CA SER A 299 0.50 -13.32 5.70
C SER A 299 -0.36 -14.45 5.16
N ALA A 300 -0.92 -14.26 3.98
CA ALA A 300 -1.65 -15.29 3.26
C ALA A 300 -1.13 -15.39 1.83
N ASP A 301 -0.84 -16.60 1.39
CA ASP A 301 -0.26 -16.87 0.06
C ASP A 301 -1.37 -17.20 -0.94
N TRP A 302 -2.40 -16.35 -1.04
CA TRP A 302 -3.56 -16.61 -1.91
C TRP A 302 -3.30 -16.21 -3.37
N LYS A 303 -3.76 -17.03 -4.32
CA LYS A 303 -3.41 -16.88 -5.73
C LYS A 303 -3.93 -15.59 -6.37
N PHE A 304 -5.21 -15.28 -6.20
CA PHE A 304 -5.82 -14.12 -6.84
C PHE A 304 -5.35 -12.83 -6.18
N SER A 305 -5.31 -12.79 -4.84
CA SER A 305 -4.72 -11.66 -4.11
C SER A 305 -3.25 -11.41 -4.46
N ASN A 306 -2.45 -12.46 -4.73
CA ASN A 306 -1.06 -12.28 -5.20
C ASN A 306 -0.97 -11.75 -6.65
N TRP A 307 -2.02 -11.89 -7.46
CA TRP A 307 -2.05 -11.29 -8.80
C TRP A 307 -2.38 -9.80 -8.74
N MET A 308 -3.07 -9.35 -7.69
CA MET A 308 -3.49 -7.97 -7.45
C MET A 308 -2.44 -7.17 -6.67
#